data_AF-A0A8J7EYK2-F1
#
_entry.id   AF-A0A8J7EYK2-F1
#
_cell.length_a   1.000
_cell.length_b   1.000
_cell.length_c   1.000
_cell.angle_alpha   90.00
_cell.angle_beta   90.00
_cell.angle_gamma   90.00
#
_symmetry.space_group_name_H-M   'P 1'
#
loop_
_entity.id
_entity.type
_entity.pdbx_description
1 polymer ?
#
loop_
_entity_poly.entity_id
_entity_poly.type
_entity_poly.pdbx_seq_one_letter_code
_entity_poly.pdbx_strand_id
1 'polypeptide(L)'
;MQLNPVSPTHFYPPIDPELSFFEQSWSTFTVFGGIGFILATALTVLLANGLGLALWVILSITTVAVAAFFSLAFLLKLFTGQERLVLYQQLVAVVGAIAALLYLLQQPILVYLDLTLLGLGLFVAVGRVGCFMVGCCHGRPSRWGVCYREEHAAAGFTPYLVGVRLVPIQAIESGWIALIVFIGVILLLHQHDPGDVVAWLSITYALGRFCFEFWRGDPNRLYIWGFSEAQLLSLLIMSAITAAEYHGRLPLHPWHPGATVSLAVVMGAIALQQRFQRNSALQLLHPHHIQEVAEAIAALTHSSRILASVDDTGSTSVPICSTSLGIQISATPIQHRTGCLCHYAFSNSISSLTAYGAKTLADLVQQLNHTSNSAELIEGQQGVFHLLVYPAGCDRA
;
A
#
# COMPACT_ATOMS: atom_id res chain seq x y z
N MET A 1 -26.35 -5.48 -15.01
CA MET A 1 -24.99 -5.83 -14.58
C MET A 1 -25.05 -7.21 -13.94
N GLN A 2 -25.03 -8.29 -14.73
CA GLN A 2 -25.02 -9.66 -14.19
C GLN A 2 -23.57 -10.13 -14.20
N LEU A 3 -23.05 -10.35 -12.99
CA LEU A 3 -21.69 -10.77 -12.68
C LEU A 3 -21.45 -12.20 -13.17
N ASN A 4 -20.23 -12.47 -13.65
CA ASN A 4 -19.75 -13.83 -13.88
C ASN A 4 -19.91 -14.65 -12.58
N PRO A 5 -20.31 -15.93 -12.66
CA PRO A 5 -20.46 -16.78 -11.50
C PRO A 5 -19.13 -16.90 -10.74
N VAL A 6 -19.19 -16.59 -9.45
CA VAL A 6 -18.08 -16.54 -8.49
C VAL A 6 -17.44 -17.93 -8.38
N SER A 7 -16.14 -18.03 -8.67
CA SER A 7 -15.41 -19.29 -8.50
C SER A 7 -15.15 -19.58 -7.01
N PRO A 8 -15.29 -20.83 -6.53
CA PRO A 8 -15.23 -21.17 -5.09
C PRO A 8 -13.82 -21.15 -4.48
N THR A 9 -12.80 -20.64 -5.16
CA THR A 9 -11.38 -20.72 -4.73
C THR A 9 -10.81 -19.41 -4.18
N HIS A 10 -11.64 -18.37 -4.05
CA HIS A 10 -11.21 -17.08 -3.52
C HIS A 10 -11.34 -17.09 -1.99
N PHE A 11 -10.21 -16.88 -1.30
CA PHE A 11 -10.23 -16.62 0.14
C PHE A 11 -10.77 -15.22 0.35
N TYR A 12 -12.07 -15.13 0.63
CA TYR A 12 -12.67 -13.93 1.16
C TYR A 12 -12.58 -14.00 2.67
N PRO A 13 -11.75 -13.17 3.31
CA PRO A 13 -11.70 -13.18 4.75
C PRO A 13 -13.08 -12.80 5.32
N PRO A 14 -13.49 -13.34 6.50
CA PRO A 14 -14.74 -13.00 7.17
C PRO A 14 -14.60 -11.61 7.79
N ILE A 15 -14.54 -10.62 6.92
CA ILE A 15 -14.17 -9.25 7.19
C ILE A 15 -15.29 -8.41 6.64
N ASP A 16 -15.92 -7.67 7.55
CA ASP A 16 -16.92 -6.68 7.21
C ASP A 16 -16.31 -5.29 7.39
N PRO A 17 -16.51 -4.37 6.42
CA PRO A 17 -16.01 -3.00 6.52
C PRO A 17 -16.73 -2.20 7.60
N GLU A 18 -17.88 -2.67 8.06
CA GLU A 18 -18.70 -2.08 9.11
C GLU A 18 -19.06 -3.11 10.19
N LEU A 19 -19.07 -2.66 11.44
CA LEU A 19 -19.57 -3.41 12.59
C LEU A 19 -20.85 -2.76 13.09
N SER A 20 -21.93 -3.53 13.18
CA SER A 20 -23.20 -3.05 13.72
C SER A 20 -23.25 -3.25 15.23
N PHE A 21 -23.36 -2.15 15.98
CA PHE A 21 -23.63 -2.17 17.42
C PHE A 21 -24.85 -1.31 17.71
N PHE A 22 -25.84 -1.85 18.42
CA PHE A 22 -27.05 -1.11 18.85
C PHE A 22 -27.71 -0.31 17.72
N GLU A 23 -27.99 -0.96 16.58
CA GLU A 23 -28.61 -0.36 15.38
C GLU A 23 -27.78 0.73 14.66
N GLN A 24 -26.58 1.05 15.14
CA GLN A 24 -25.65 1.97 14.49
C GLN A 24 -24.50 1.19 13.84
N SER A 25 -24.21 1.48 12.56
CA SER A 25 -23.03 0.93 11.89
C SER A 25 -21.81 1.80 12.14
N TRP A 26 -20.71 1.16 12.53
CA TRP A 26 -19.43 1.79 12.78
C TRP A 26 -18.42 1.23 11.80
N SER A 27 -17.64 2.10 11.14
CA SER A 27 -16.54 1.61 10.32
C SER A 27 -15.56 0.81 11.19
N THR A 28 -15.20 -0.38 10.72
CA THR A 28 -14.22 -1.25 11.40
C THR A 28 -12.89 -0.51 11.59
N PHE A 29 -12.53 0.39 10.67
CA PHE A 29 -11.37 1.26 10.80
C PHE A 29 -11.40 2.12 12.08
N THR A 30 -12.54 2.77 12.37
CA THR A 30 -12.71 3.62 13.55
C THR A 30 -12.65 2.82 14.85
N VAL A 31 -13.26 1.63 14.86
CA VAL A 31 -13.25 0.74 16.03
C VAL A 31 -11.82 0.31 16.36
N PHE A 32 -11.07 -0.18 15.38
CA PHE A 32 -9.67 -0.56 15.57
C PHE A 32 -8.78 0.64 15.91
N GLY A 33 -9.06 1.84 15.37
CA GLY A 33 -8.40 3.07 15.79
C GLY A 33 -8.60 3.37 17.28
N GLY A 34 -9.83 3.28 17.78
CA GLY A 34 -10.14 3.47 19.20
C GLY A 34 -9.48 2.42 20.10
N ILE A 35 -9.56 1.14 19.72
CA ILE A 35 -8.87 0.04 20.43
C ILE A 35 -7.36 0.29 20.46
N GLY A 36 -6.77 0.64 19.33
CA GLY A 36 -5.34 0.95 19.21
C GLY A 36 -4.94 2.09 20.14
N PHE A 37 -5.76 3.14 20.26
CA PHE A 37 -5.48 4.28 21.12
C PHE A 37 -5.52 3.90 22.61
N ILE A 38 -6.51 3.11 23.02
CA ILE A 38 -6.62 2.60 24.39
C ILE A 38 -5.41 1.73 24.73
N LEU A 39 -5.05 0.78 23.86
CA LEU A 39 -3.91 -0.11 24.06
C LEU A 39 -2.58 0.65 24.09
N ALA A 40 -2.39 1.63 23.19
CA ALA A 40 -1.22 2.49 23.16
C ALA A 40 -1.06 3.29 24.45
N THR A 41 -2.15 3.89 24.94
CA THR A 41 -2.16 4.66 26.19
C THR A 41 -1.88 3.76 27.38
N ALA A 42 -2.52 2.58 27.45
CA ALA A 42 -2.30 1.60 28.51
C ALA A 42 -0.84 1.12 28.54
N LEU A 43 -0.27 0.75 27.39
CA LEU A 43 1.14 0.36 27.29
C LEU A 43 2.07 1.47 27.78
N THR A 44 1.85 2.70 27.32
CA THR A 44 2.68 3.86 27.68
C THR A 44 2.61 4.15 29.19
N VAL A 45 1.42 4.10 29.79
CA VAL A 45 1.22 4.29 31.23
C VAL A 45 1.88 3.18 32.05
N LEU A 46 1.75 1.92 31.62
CA LEU A 46 2.36 0.78 32.30
C LEU A 46 3.90 0.87 32.28
N LEU A 47 4.48 1.19 31.13
CA LEU A 47 5.92 1.38 30.99
C LEU A 47 6.41 2.59 31.81
N ALA A 48 5.67 3.70 31.78
CA ALA A 48 6.03 4.89 32.56
C ALA A 48 6.00 4.62 34.06
N ASN A 49 4.97 3.92 34.54
CA ASN A 49 4.88 3.52 35.94
C ASN A 49 6.02 2.55 36.32
N GLY A 50 6.34 1.58 35.46
CA GLY A 50 7.45 0.64 35.68
C GLY A 50 8.82 1.30 35.73
N LEU A 51 9.01 2.41 35.00
CA LEU A 51 10.23 3.21 34.98
C LEU A 51 10.23 4.35 36.01
N GLY A 52 9.20 4.48 36.84
CA GLY A 52 9.08 5.54 37.85
C GLY A 52 8.90 6.95 37.27
N LEU A 53 8.44 7.07 36.03
CA LEU A 53 8.21 8.34 35.36
C LEU A 53 6.89 8.99 35.79
N ALA A 54 6.84 10.32 35.76
CA ALA A 54 5.68 11.07 36.18
C ALA A 54 4.48 10.84 35.23
N LEU A 55 3.41 10.22 35.72
CA LEU A 55 2.21 9.91 34.94
C LEU A 55 1.46 11.15 34.44
N TRP A 56 1.55 12.27 35.15
CA TRP A 56 0.95 13.52 34.70
C TRP A 56 1.61 14.01 33.40
N VAL A 57 2.91 13.75 33.21
CA VAL A 57 3.62 14.06 31.96
C VAL A 57 3.09 13.19 30.82
N ILE A 58 2.86 11.89 31.05
CA ILE A 58 2.24 11.00 30.06
C ILE A 58 0.84 11.46 29.67
N LEU A 59 0.04 11.91 30.64
CA LEU A 59 -1.28 12.48 30.38
C LEU A 59 -1.17 13.76 29.52
N SER A 60 -0.22 14.64 29.82
CA SER A 60 0.04 15.84 29.00
C SER A 60 0.50 15.49 27.59
N ILE A 61 1.42 14.52 27.44
CA ILE A 61 1.87 14.00 26.13
C ILE A 61 0.69 13.47 25.34
N THR A 62 -0.15 12.63 25.94
CA THR A 62 -1.31 12.02 25.28
C THR A 62 -2.30 13.09 24.84
N THR A 63 -2.56 14.09 25.69
CA THR A 63 -3.45 15.21 25.38
C THR A 63 -2.92 16.04 24.21
N VAL A 64 -1.63 16.39 24.24
CA VAL A 64 -0.98 17.14 23.14
C VAL A 64 -0.94 16.33 21.85
N ALA A 65 -0.72 15.01 21.92
CA ALA A 65 -0.72 14.15 20.75
C ALA A 65 -2.10 14.13 20.07
N VAL A 66 -3.17 13.93 20.85
CA VAL A 66 -4.55 13.95 20.37
C VAL A 66 -4.91 15.32 19.79
N ALA A 67 -4.59 16.40 20.52
CA ALA A 67 -4.84 17.76 20.06
C ALA A 67 -4.09 18.05 18.73
N ALA A 68 -2.79 17.75 18.66
CA ALA A 68 -1.98 17.95 17.46
C ALA A 68 -2.53 17.16 16.26
N PHE A 69 -2.96 15.91 16.49
CA PHE A 69 -3.55 15.07 15.45
C PHE A 69 -4.82 15.70 14.86
N PHE A 70 -5.79 16.07 15.71
CA PHE A 70 -7.05 16.65 15.27
C PHE A 70 -6.89 18.08 14.73
N SER A 71 -6.05 18.91 15.35
CA SER A 71 -5.78 20.28 14.89
C SER A 71 -5.16 20.28 13.49
N LEU A 72 -4.18 19.40 13.22
CA LEU A 72 -3.59 19.31 11.89
C LEU A 72 -4.58 18.78 10.86
N ALA A 73 -5.36 17.75 11.20
CA ALA A 73 -6.42 17.26 10.32
C ALA A 73 -7.45 18.35 9.97
N PHE A 74 -7.85 19.14 10.97
CA PHE A 74 -8.78 20.26 10.79
C PHE A 74 -8.18 21.38 9.94
N LEU A 75 -6.92 21.75 10.16
CA LEU A 75 -6.23 22.76 9.35
C LEU A 75 -6.08 22.31 7.89
N LEU A 76 -5.67 21.06 7.65
CA LEU A 76 -5.58 20.52 6.29
C LEU A 76 -6.94 20.51 5.60
N LYS A 77 -8.01 20.16 6.34
CA LYS A 77 -9.39 20.26 5.83
C LYS A 77 -9.76 21.69 5.45
N LEU A 78 -9.41 22.69 6.26
CA LEU A 78 -9.65 24.10 5.96
C LEU A 78 -8.94 24.57 4.69
N PHE A 79 -7.70 24.13 4.46
CA PHE A 79 -6.92 24.56 3.30
C PHE A 79 -7.24 23.78 2.01
N THR A 80 -7.47 22.48 2.10
CA THR A 80 -7.64 21.61 0.93
C THR A 80 -9.10 21.33 0.58
N GLY A 81 -10.04 21.64 1.47
CA GLY A 81 -11.46 21.33 1.32
C GLY A 81 -11.79 19.84 1.39
N GLN A 82 -10.79 18.96 1.56
CA GLN A 82 -10.97 17.52 1.67
C GLN A 82 -10.37 16.99 2.98
N GLU A 83 -11.03 15.99 3.55
CA GLU A 83 -10.47 15.24 4.68
C GLU A 83 -9.42 14.25 4.16
N ARG A 84 -8.14 14.62 4.24
CA ARG A 84 -7.03 13.72 3.97
C ARG A 84 -6.28 13.40 5.25
N LEU A 85 -6.62 12.27 5.87
CA LEU A 85 -5.91 11.75 7.03
C LEU A 85 -4.66 10.97 6.58
N VAL A 86 -3.62 11.72 6.25
CA VAL A 86 -2.33 11.16 5.85
C VAL A 86 -1.47 10.92 7.09
N LEU A 87 -1.42 9.65 7.52
CA LEU A 87 -0.87 9.26 8.83
C LEU A 87 0.58 9.72 9.09
N TYR A 88 1.44 9.79 8.08
CA TYR A 88 2.87 10.12 8.31
C TYR A 88 3.12 11.62 8.52
N GLN A 89 2.37 12.51 7.86
CA GLN A 89 2.44 13.96 8.12
C GLN A 89 2.03 14.24 9.57
N GLN A 90 1.02 13.50 10.02
CA GLN A 90 0.42 13.65 11.34
C GLN A 90 1.37 13.11 12.39
N LEU A 91 2.09 12.03 12.10
CA LEU A 91 3.11 11.48 12.98
C LEU A 91 4.27 12.45 13.23
N VAL A 92 4.78 13.12 12.19
CA VAL A 92 5.86 14.11 12.34
C VAL A 92 5.42 15.29 13.21
N ALA A 93 4.20 15.82 12.97
CA ALA A 93 3.65 16.91 13.76
C ALA A 93 3.42 16.53 15.23
N VAL A 94 2.88 15.33 15.48
CA VAL A 94 2.66 14.80 16.83
C VAL A 94 3.99 14.65 17.59
N VAL A 95 5.00 14.01 16.97
CA VAL A 95 6.32 13.84 17.60
C VAL A 95 6.99 15.20 17.87
N GLY A 96 6.89 16.15 16.93
CA GLY A 96 7.41 17.51 17.11
C GLY A 96 6.73 18.28 18.26
N ALA A 97 5.40 18.18 18.37
CA ALA A 97 4.64 18.81 19.45
C ALA A 97 5.00 18.21 20.83
N ILE A 98 5.20 16.90 20.89
CA ILE A 98 5.60 16.19 22.12
C ILE A 98 7.01 16.60 22.53
N ALA A 99 7.96 16.64 21.59
CA ALA A 99 9.32 17.10 21.87
C ALA A 99 9.35 18.55 22.38
N ALA A 100 8.54 19.44 21.78
CA ALA A 100 8.40 20.82 22.23
C ALA A 100 7.80 20.92 23.64
N LEU A 101 6.74 20.15 23.94
CA LEU A 101 6.16 20.07 25.28
C LEU A 101 7.20 19.63 26.32
N LEU A 102 7.93 18.55 26.05
CA LEU A 102 8.92 18.00 26.97
C LEU A 102 10.06 18.97 27.22
N TYR A 103 10.50 19.70 26.18
CA TYR A 103 11.48 20.77 26.31
C TYR A 103 10.96 21.91 27.21
N LEU A 104 9.72 22.35 27.03
CA LEU A 104 9.10 23.40 27.85
C LEU A 104 8.90 22.97 29.31
N LEU A 105 8.57 21.69 29.55
CA LEU A 105 8.41 21.11 30.88
C LEU A 105 9.75 20.70 31.54
N GLN A 106 10.88 20.91 30.85
CA GLN A 106 12.22 20.51 31.30
C GLN A 106 12.32 19.04 31.70
N GLN A 107 11.60 18.17 30.98
CA GLN A 107 11.57 16.73 31.21
C GLN A 107 12.64 16.01 30.34
N PRO A 108 13.11 14.82 30.74
CA PRO A 108 14.05 14.02 29.94
C PRO A 108 13.41 13.55 28.63
N ILE A 109 13.67 14.30 27.54
CA ILE A 109 12.97 14.15 26.25
C ILE A 109 13.07 12.71 25.70
N LEU A 110 14.27 12.12 25.70
CA LEU A 110 14.54 10.85 25.02
C LEU A 110 13.75 9.69 25.62
N VAL A 111 13.74 9.54 26.95
CA VAL A 111 12.99 8.48 27.62
C VAL A 111 11.50 8.61 27.31
N TYR A 112 10.93 9.81 27.42
CA TYR A 112 9.51 10.01 27.11
C TYR A 112 9.19 9.76 25.62
N LEU A 113 10.11 10.08 24.70
CA LEU A 113 9.96 9.74 23.29
C LEU A 113 10.03 8.23 23.03
N ASP A 114 10.90 7.49 23.73
CA ASP A 114 10.97 6.02 23.63
C ASP A 114 9.61 5.38 23.95
N LEU A 115 8.99 5.78 25.07
CA LEU A 115 7.66 5.29 25.47
C LEU A 115 6.59 5.71 24.46
N THR A 116 6.63 6.97 24.02
CA THR A 116 5.65 7.52 23.08
C THR A 116 5.69 6.79 21.74
N LEU A 117 6.88 6.51 21.20
CA LEU A 117 7.02 5.82 19.92
C LEU A 117 6.57 4.35 20.01
N LEU A 118 6.75 3.67 21.15
CA LEU A 118 6.18 2.35 21.37
C LEU A 118 4.65 2.38 21.37
N GLY A 119 4.05 3.34 22.09
CA GLY A 119 2.61 3.55 22.09
C GLY A 119 2.08 3.85 20.68
N LEU A 120 2.72 4.78 19.96
CA LEU A 120 2.37 5.12 18.58
C LEU A 120 2.52 3.92 17.64
N GLY A 121 3.59 3.14 17.77
CA GLY A 121 3.79 1.92 16.99
C GLY A 121 2.65 0.93 17.20
N LEU A 122 2.23 0.69 18.46
CA LEU A 122 1.09 -0.18 18.76
C LEU A 122 -0.22 0.36 18.19
N PHE A 123 -0.47 1.67 18.30
CA PHE A 123 -1.61 2.33 17.67
C PHE A 123 -1.64 2.08 16.16
N VAL A 124 -0.50 2.26 15.48
CA VAL A 124 -0.40 2.03 14.03
C VAL A 124 -0.56 0.55 13.68
N ALA A 125 0.02 -0.38 14.44
CA ALA A 125 -0.12 -1.82 14.21
C ALA A 125 -1.59 -2.24 14.22
N VAL A 126 -2.36 -1.79 15.23
CA VAL A 126 -3.79 -2.08 15.34
C VAL A 126 -4.60 -1.34 14.27
N GLY A 127 -4.27 -0.08 13.99
CA GLY A 127 -4.89 0.69 12.91
C GLY A 127 -4.72 0.04 11.52
N ARG A 128 -3.58 -0.63 11.28
CA ARG A 128 -3.35 -1.40 10.04
C ARG A 128 -4.25 -2.63 9.92
N VAL A 129 -4.64 -3.24 11.04
CA VAL A 129 -5.71 -4.26 11.03
C VAL A 129 -7.02 -3.61 10.60
N GLY A 130 -7.38 -2.44 11.14
CA GLY A 130 -8.54 -1.67 10.65
C GLY A 130 -8.49 -1.38 9.14
N CYS A 131 -7.33 -0.97 8.61
CA CYS A 131 -7.15 -0.79 7.16
C CYS A 131 -7.34 -2.09 6.38
N PHE A 132 -6.82 -3.21 6.89
CA PHE A 132 -7.00 -4.52 6.29
C PHE A 132 -8.48 -4.89 6.22
N MET A 133 -9.27 -4.52 7.23
CA MET A 133 -10.70 -4.82 7.30
C MET A 133 -11.53 -4.03 6.27
N VAL A 134 -11.23 -2.75 6.07
CA VAL A 134 -11.98 -1.90 5.12
C VAL A 134 -11.45 -2.02 3.68
N GLY A 135 -10.24 -2.55 3.50
CA GLY A 135 -9.58 -2.66 2.21
C GLY A 135 -8.88 -1.38 1.74
N CYS A 136 -8.76 -0.37 2.60
CA CYS A 136 -7.95 0.80 2.29
C CYS A 136 -6.45 0.46 2.36
N CYS A 137 -5.61 1.27 1.71
CA CYS A 137 -4.15 1.06 1.70
C CYS A 137 -3.71 -0.32 1.14
N HIS A 138 -4.47 -0.88 0.19
CA HIS A 138 -4.28 -2.23 -0.32
C HIS A 138 -2.98 -2.43 -1.11
N GLY A 139 -2.61 -3.70 -1.24
CA GLY A 139 -1.52 -4.13 -2.11
C GLY A 139 -1.92 -4.13 -3.59
N ARG A 140 -0.95 -4.36 -4.45
CA ARG A 140 -1.16 -4.56 -5.89
C ARG A 140 -1.81 -5.93 -6.18
N PRO A 141 -2.40 -6.12 -7.37
CA PRO A 141 -2.84 -7.42 -7.85
C PRO A 141 -1.74 -8.49 -7.74
N SER A 142 -2.14 -9.70 -7.36
CA SER A 142 -1.23 -10.82 -7.11
C SER A 142 -1.95 -12.15 -7.32
N ARG A 143 -1.18 -13.22 -7.54
CA ARG A 143 -1.69 -14.59 -7.65
C ARG A 143 -2.16 -15.16 -6.29
N TRP A 144 -1.74 -14.53 -5.20
CA TRP A 144 -2.03 -14.93 -3.83
C TRP A 144 -2.40 -13.70 -2.99
N GLY A 145 -3.17 -13.93 -1.93
CA GLY A 145 -3.57 -12.89 -0.99
C GLY A 145 -5.07 -12.87 -0.74
N VAL A 146 -5.63 -11.68 -0.56
CA VAL A 146 -7.02 -11.46 -0.14
C VAL A 146 -7.86 -10.83 -1.25
N CYS A 147 -9.16 -11.12 -1.25
CA CYS A 147 -10.14 -10.48 -2.14
C CYS A 147 -11.13 -9.66 -1.31
N TYR A 148 -11.46 -8.47 -1.80
CA TYR A 148 -12.50 -7.61 -1.23
C TYR A 148 -13.82 -7.75 -2.00
N ARG A 149 -14.93 -7.51 -1.31
CA ARG A 149 -16.31 -7.69 -1.81
C ARG A 149 -16.97 -6.35 -2.17
N GLU A 150 -18.13 -6.41 -2.82
CA GLU A 150 -18.93 -5.23 -3.19
C GLU A 150 -19.26 -4.33 -2.00
N GLU A 151 -19.48 -4.90 -0.81
CA GLU A 151 -19.68 -4.15 0.44
C GLU A 151 -18.49 -3.23 0.78
N HIS A 152 -17.26 -3.64 0.43
CA HIS A 152 -16.08 -2.82 0.65
C HIS A 152 -16.04 -1.67 -0.36
N ALA A 153 -16.47 -1.92 -1.61
CA ALA A 153 -16.55 -0.86 -2.62
C ALA A 153 -17.59 0.19 -2.24
N ALA A 154 -18.73 -0.23 -1.66
CA ALA A 154 -19.71 0.68 -1.08
C ALA A 154 -19.11 1.53 0.06
N ALA A 155 -18.15 0.99 0.81
CA ALA A 155 -17.41 1.68 1.87
C ALA A 155 -16.20 2.50 1.37
N GLY A 156 -15.99 2.65 0.05
CA GLY A 156 -14.93 3.47 -0.53
C GLY A 156 -13.69 2.72 -1.03
N PHE A 157 -13.72 1.38 -1.07
CA PHE A 157 -12.72 0.58 -1.77
C PHE A 157 -12.83 0.75 -3.30
N THR A 158 -11.71 0.57 -3.99
CA THR A 158 -11.60 0.77 -5.43
C THR A 158 -12.43 -0.24 -6.23
N PRO A 159 -13.49 0.18 -6.98
CA PRO A 159 -14.44 -0.74 -7.57
C PRO A 159 -13.85 -1.73 -8.60
N TYR A 160 -12.87 -1.32 -9.39
CA TYR A 160 -12.25 -2.21 -10.39
C TYR A 160 -11.40 -3.34 -9.78
N LEU A 161 -11.16 -3.31 -8.46
CA LEU A 161 -10.41 -4.34 -7.72
C LEU A 161 -11.31 -5.29 -6.92
N VAL A 162 -12.64 -5.15 -7.00
CA VAL A 162 -13.56 -6.08 -6.33
C VAL A 162 -13.36 -7.49 -6.89
N GLY A 163 -13.20 -8.47 -6.01
CA GLY A 163 -12.92 -9.87 -6.38
C GLY A 163 -11.49 -10.14 -6.88
N VAL A 164 -10.66 -9.11 -7.07
CA VAL A 164 -9.24 -9.27 -7.46
C VAL A 164 -8.43 -9.72 -6.24
N ARG A 165 -7.51 -10.68 -6.43
CA ARG A 165 -6.57 -11.09 -5.37
C ARG A 165 -5.48 -10.03 -5.22
N LEU A 166 -5.34 -9.47 -4.02
CA LEU A 166 -4.37 -8.44 -3.69
C LEU A 166 -3.38 -8.93 -2.64
N VAL A 167 -2.14 -8.46 -2.70
CA VAL A 167 -1.16 -8.68 -1.62
C VAL A 167 -1.72 -8.11 -0.31
N PRO A 168 -1.78 -8.89 0.79
CA PRO A 168 -2.32 -8.44 2.08
C PRO A 168 -1.31 -7.55 2.82
N ILE A 169 -0.88 -6.46 2.17
CA ILE A 169 0.20 -5.60 2.65
C ILE A 169 -0.13 -4.97 4.00
N GLN A 170 -1.40 -4.71 4.29
CA GLN A 170 -1.84 -4.13 5.56
C GLN A 170 -1.60 -5.11 6.72
N ALA A 171 -1.85 -6.41 6.53
CA ALA A 171 -1.59 -7.43 7.53
C ALA A 171 -0.08 -7.64 7.73
N ILE A 172 0.69 -7.63 6.64
CA ILE A 172 2.16 -7.70 6.69
C ILE A 172 2.73 -6.47 7.44
N GLU A 173 2.25 -5.26 7.12
CA GLU A 173 2.64 -4.03 7.81
C GLU A 173 2.26 -4.09 9.30
N SER A 174 1.05 -4.56 9.64
CA SER A 174 0.61 -4.72 11.03
C SER A 174 1.53 -5.67 11.81
N GLY A 175 1.82 -6.85 11.25
CA GLY A 175 2.71 -7.83 11.88
C GLY A 175 4.14 -7.33 12.03
N TRP A 176 4.67 -6.63 11.03
CA TRP A 176 6.00 -6.00 11.10
C TRP A 176 6.06 -4.96 12.22
N ILE A 177 5.07 -4.06 12.30
CA ILE A 177 5.04 -2.99 13.30
C ILE A 177 4.87 -3.58 14.71
N ALA A 178 4.00 -4.59 14.88
CA ALA A 178 3.83 -5.28 16.15
C ALA A 178 5.14 -5.95 16.61
N LEU A 179 5.88 -6.58 15.69
CA LEU A 179 7.17 -7.21 15.98
C LEU A 179 8.22 -6.18 16.42
N ILE A 180 8.38 -5.06 15.70
CA ILE A 180 9.38 -4.05 16.07
C ILE A 180 9.02 -3.35 17.38
N VAL A 181 7.72 -3.15 17.69
CA VAL A 181 7.25 -2.63 18.97
C VAL A 181 7.54 -3.62 20.09
N PHE A 182 7.27 -4.90 19.89
CA PHE A 182 7.59 -5.93 20.87
C PHE A 182 9.09 -5.97 21.19
N ILE A 183 9.95 -5.94 20.16
CA ILE A 183 11.41 -5.84 20.35
C ILE A 183 11.76 -4.53 21.06
N GLY A 184 11.15 -3.40 20.69
CA GLY A 184 11.37 -2.11 21.33
C GLY A 184 10.99 -2.09 22.83
N VAL A 185 9.92 -2.79 23.23
CA VAL A 185 9.58 -2.98 24.65
C VAL A 185 10.67 -3.79 25.36
N ILE A 186 11.16 -4.87 24.74
CA ILE A 186 12.26 -5.67 25.31
C ILE A 186 13.54 -4.83 25.44
N LEU A 187 13.84 -4.00 24.45
CA LEU A 187 14.98 -3.08 24.49
C LEU A 187 14.82 -2.09 25.64
N LEU A 188 13.66 -1.44 25.78
CA LEU A 188 13.40 -0.49 26.87
C LEU A 188 13.55 -1.12 28.27
N LEU A 189 13.16 -2.38 28.42
CA LEU A 189 13.19 -3.06 29.72
C LEU A 189 14.57 -3.64 30.07
N HIS A 190 15.43 -3.92 29.08
CA HIS A 190 16.76 -4.50 29.29
C HIS A 190 17.92 -3.53 29.08
N GLN A 191 17.74 -2.46 28.31
CA GLN A 191 18.75 -1.45 28.00
C GLN A 191 18.26 -0.09 28.52
N HIS A 192 19.16 0.64 29.17
CA HIS A 192 18.82 1.86 29.92
C HIS A 192 19.12 3.16 29.17
N ASP A 193 19.81 3.12 28.03
CA ASP A 193 20.25 4.35 27.37
C ASP A 193 19.07 5.05 26.70
N PRO A 194 18.69 6.25 27.16
CA PRO A 194 17.57 6.98 26.57
C PRO A 194 17.79 7.24 25.08
N GLY A 195 16.77 6.93 24.26
CA GLY A 195 16.78 7.15 22.82
C GLY A 195 17.09 5.90 21.99
N ASP A 196 17.46 4.77 22.61
CA ASP A 196 17.67 3.50 21.90
C ASP A 196 16.42 3.03 21.15
N VAL A 197 15.26 3.15 21.80
CA VAL A 197 13.99 2.68 21.22
C VAL A 197 13.54 3.62 20.11
N VAL A 198 13.72 4.94 20.28
CA VAL A 198 13.50 5.91 19.20
C VAL A 198 14.35 5.57 17.98
N ALA A 199 15.64 5.31 18.16
CA ALA A 199 16.55 4.99 17.06
C ALA A 199 16.15 3.68 16.37
N TRP A 200 15.96 2.61 17.16
CA TRP A 200 15.54 1.28 16.68
C TRP A 200 14.22 1.33 15.90
N LEU A 201 13.16 1.88 16.50
CA LEU A 201 11.84 1.92 15.87
C LEU A 201 11.86 2.77 14.62
N SER A 202 12.53 3.92 14.64
CA SER A 202 12.56 4.84 13.49
C SER A 202 13.27 4.21 12.28
N ILE A 203 14.45 3.60 12.48
CA ILE A 203 15.21 2.96 11.40
C ILE A 203 14.48 1.73 10.86
N THR A 204 14.01 0.84 11.74
CA THR A 204 13.36 -0.41 11.32
C THR A 204 11.99 -0.18 10.68
N TYR A 205 11.21 0.77 11.19
CA TYR A 205 9.96 1.19 10.56
C TYR A 205 10.21 1.79 9.18
N ALA A 206 11.16 2.74 9.06
CA ALA A 206 11.48 3.37 7.78
C ALA A 206 11.96 2.34 6.74
N LEU A 207 12.82 1.40 7.14
CA LEU A 207 13.29 0.33 6.27
C LEU A 207 12.13 -0.56 5.79
N GLY A 208 11.29 -1.03 6.70
CA GLY A 208 10.11 -1.83 6.34
C GLY A 208 9.17 -1.06 5.42
N ARG A 209 8.88 0.20 5.76
CA ARG A 209 8.01 1.08 4.98
C ARG A 209 8.52 1.33 3.57
N PHE A 210 9.82 1.51 3.40
CA PHE A 210 10.45 1.63 2.09
C PHE A 210 10.23 0.39 1.22
N CYS A 211 10.43 -0.81 1.80
CA CYS A 211 10.27 -2.07 1.10
C CYS A 211 8.80 -2.37 0.76
N PHE A 212 7.88 -2.16 1.71
CA PHE A 212 6.45 -2.45 1.53
C PHE A 212 5.80 -1.60 0.45
N GLU A 213 6.35 -0.42 0.15
CA GLU A 213 5.80 0.45 -0.87
C GLU A 213 5.83 -0.17 -2.28
N PHE A 214 6.81 -1.02 -2.60
CA PHE A 214 6.88 -1.70 -3.89
C PHE A 214 5.75 -2.72 -4.12
N TRP A 215 5.05 -3.13 -3.05
CA TRP A 215 3.90 -4.02 -3.11
C TRP A 215 2.56 -3.30 -2.98
N ARG A 216 2.55 -1.96 -2.83
CA ARG A 216 1.31 -1.19 -2.74
C ARG A 216 0.64 -1.02 -4.10
N GLY A 217 -0.69 -0.97 -4.08
CA GLY A 217 -1.54 -0.84 -5.26
C GLY A 217 -2.40 0.43 -5.28
N ASP A 218 -2.22 1.34 -4.33
CA ASP A 218 -3.03 2.55 -4.17
C ASP A 218 -2.55 3.69 -5.09
N PRO A 219 -3.37 4.13 -6.08
CA PRO A 219 -2.98 5.11 -7.09
C PRO A 219 -3.00 6.56 -6.59
N ASN A 220 -3.64 6.85 -5.46
CA ASN A 220 -3.85 8.22 -4.96
C ASN A 220 -2.60 8.85 -4.30
N ARG A 221 -1.43 8.24 -4.49
CA ARG A 221 -0.17 8.61 -3.84
C ARG A 221 0.67 9.51 -4.73
N LEU A 222 1.38 10.44 -4.10
CA LEU A 222 2.34 11.28 -4.80
C LEU A 222 3.64 10.49 -5.04
N TYR A 223 4.09 10.49 -6.29
CA TYR A 223 5.38 9.96 -6.70
C TYR A 223 6.26 11.09 -7.23
N ILE A 224 7.50 11.15 -6.73
CA ILE A 224 8.50 12.13 -7.13
C ILE A 224 9.72 11.34 -7.61
N TRP A 225 10.13 11.57 -8.86
CA TRP A 225 11.26 10.89 -9.51
C TRP A 225 11.16 9.34 -9.49
N GLY A 226 9.94 8.80 -9.59
CA GLY A 226 9.72 7.35 -9.61
C GLY A 226 9.70 6.67 -8.24
N PHE A 227 9.83 7.43 -7.15
CA PHE A 227 9.69 6.95 -5.77
C PHE A 227 8.47 7.59 -5.10
N SER A 228 7.83 6.85 -4.20
CA SER A 228 6.72 7.42 -3.45
C SER A 228 7.21 8.38 -2.37
N GLU A 229 6.34 9.30 -1.95
CA GLU A 229 6.61 10.19 -0.82
C GLU A 229 7.04 9.43 0.45
N ALA A 230 6.48 8.24 0.69
CA ALA A 230 6.84 7.43 1.84
C ALA A 230 8.28 6.87 1.75
N GLN A 231 8.76 6.55 0.55
CA GLN A 231 10.14 6.07 0.35
C GLN A 231 11.15 7.20 0.57
N LEU A 232 10.86 8.39 0.05
CA LEU A 232 11.69 9.59 0.26
C LEU A 232 11.73 9.98 1.75
N LEU A 233 10.57 9.97 2.41
CA LEU A 233 10.50 10.26 3.84
C LEU A 233 11.23 9.21 4.69
N SER A 234 11.17 7.93 4.29
CA SER A 234 11.91 6.87 4.97
C SER A 234 13.42 7.13 4.94
N LEU A 235 13.97 7.48 3.77
CA LEU A 235 15.38 7.86 3.65
C LEU A 235 15.72 9.10 4.50
N LEU A 236 14.84 10.10 4.50
CA LEU A 236 15.02 11.32 5.30
C LEU A 236 15.05 11.03 6.81
N ILE A 237 14.11 10.23 7.31
CA ILE A 237 14.06 9.81 8.72
C ILE A 237 15.33 9.03 9.08
N MET A 238 15.72 8.06 8.25
CA MET A 238 16.92 7.28 8.51
C MET A 238 18.19 8.14 8.55
N SER A 239 18.30 9.09 7.61
CA SER A 239 19.40 10.05 7.58
C SER A 239 19.41 10.96 8.81
N ALA A 240 18.24 11.42 9.26
CA ALA A 240 18.11 12.27 10.45
C ALA A 240 18.51 11.52 11.73
N ILE A 241 18.08 10.27 11.91
CA ILE A 241 18.47 9.44 13.05
C ILE A 241 19.97 9.16 13.02
N THR A 242 20.52 8.70 11.89
CA THR A 242 21.96 8.44 11.74
C THR A 242 22.79 9.69 12.03
N ALA A 243 22.33 10.87 11.58
CA ALA A 243 22.98 12.13 11.89
C ALA A 243 22.89 12.50 13.37
N ALA A 244 21.76 12.25 14.04
CA ALA A 244 21.60 12.49 15.47
C ALA A 244 22.54 11.59 16.30
N GLU A 245 22.72 10.33 15.90
CA GLU A 245 23.69 9.41 16.50
C GLU A 245 25.13 9.88 16.32
N TYR A 246 25.50 10.29 15.10
CA TYR A 246 26.84 10.82 14.81
C TYR A 246 27.19 12.07 15.64
N HIS A 247 26.20 12.92 15.92
CA HIS A 247 26.38 14.11 16.78
C HIS A 247 26.26 13.81 18.29
N GLY A 248 26.14 12.54 18.69
CA GLY A 248 26.02 12.13 20.09
C GLY A 248 24.72 12.55 20.76
N ARG A 249 23.65 12.83 19.99
CA ARG A 249 22.31 13.12 20.52
C ARG A 249 21.48 11.86 20.79
N LEU A 250 21.86 10.75 20.15
CA LEU A 250 21.28 9.42 20.32
C LEU A 250 22.42 8.39 20.50
N PRO A 251 22.14 7.24 21.14
CA PRO A 251 23.12 6.16 21.24
C PRO A 251 23.55 5.66 19.85
N LEU A 252 24.85 5.42 19.67
CA LEU A 252 25.41 5.02 18.39
C LEU A 252 25.21 3.52 18.15
N HIS A 253 24.41 3.19 17.14
CA HIS A 253 24.25 1.82 16.65
C HIS A 253 24.97 1.64 15.31
N PRO A 254 26.04 0.81 15.23
CA PRO A 254 26.93 0.77 14.05
C PRO A 254 26.25 0.27 12.77
N TRP A 255 25.14 -0.45 12.88
CA TRP A 255 24.41 -0.95 11.72
C TRP A 255 23.46 0.10 11.11
N HIS A 256 23.08 1.17 11.84
CA HIS A 256 22.19 2.22 11.32
C HIS A 256 22.80 2.99 10.14
N PRO A 257 24.04 3.52 10.21
CA PRO A 257 24.67 4.15 9.04
C PRO A 257 24.77 3.20 7.85
N GLY A 258 25.12 1.93 8.10
CA GLY A 258 25.22 0.91 7.06
C GLY A 258 23.88 0.67 6.35
N ALA A 259 22.78 0.57 7.11
CA ALA A 259 21.43 0.42 6.56
C ALA A 259 21.00 1.65 5.75
N THR A 260 21.24 2.86 6.27
CA THR A 260 20.90 4.13 5.59
C THR A 260 21.64 4.28 4.27
N VAL A 261 22.96 4.04 4.26
CA VAL A 261 23.78 4.09 3.04
C VAL A 261 23.34 3.02 2.04
N SER A 262 23.09 1.79 2.51
CA SER A 262 22.63 0.70 1.64
C SER A 262 21.31 1.05 0.96
N LEU A 263 20.35 1.60 1.70
CA LEU A 263 19.06 2.03 1.16
C LEU A 263 19.22 3.15 0.14
N ALA A 264 20.06 4.16 0.42
CA ALA A 264 20.37 5.23 -0.53
C ALA A 264 21.02 4.71 -1.82
N VAL A 265 21.94 3.75 -1.73
CA VAL A 265 22.57 3.10 -2.88
C VAL A 265 21.54 2.31 -3.69
N VAL A 266 20.65 1.55 -3.03
CA VAL A 266 19.56 0.81 -3.70
C VAL A 266 18.62 1.78 -4.43
N MET A 267 18.23 2.89 -3.78
CA MET A 267 17.43 3.93 -4.44
C MET A 267 18.14 4.51 -5.66
N GLY A 268 19.44 4.83 -5.54
CA GLY A 268 20.24 5.32 -6.66
C GLY A 268 20.33 4.32 -7.82
N ALA A 269 20.52 3.03 -7.51
CA ALA A 269 20.56 1.95 -8.49
C ALA A 269 19.21 1.78 -9.21
N ILE A 270 18.09 1.81 -8.48
CA ILE A 270 16.74 1.76 -9.06
C ILE A 270 16.49 2.98 -9.96
N ALA A 271 16.85 4.18 -9.51
CA ALA A 271 16.69 5.41 -10.31
C ALA A 271 17.51 5.35 -11.61
N LEU A 272 18.75 4.85 -11.53
CA LEU A 272 19.62 4.67 -12.69
C LEU A 272 19.06 3.61 -13.64
N GLN A 273 18.59 2.48 -13.11
CA GLN A 273 17.98 1.42 -13.88
C GLN A 273 16.72 1.90 -14.60
N GLN A 274 15.85 2.68 -13.92
CA GLN A 274 14.65 3.25 -14.54
C GLN A 274 14.98 4.24 -15.66
N ARG A 275 16.12 4.93 -15.59
CA ARG A 275 16.59 5.84 -16.66
C ARG A 275 17.02 5.07 -17.92
N PHE A 276 17.60 3.89 -17.76
CA PHE A 276 18.11 3.09 -18.88
C PHE A 276 17.13 2.04 -19.40
N GLN A 277 16.28 1.48 -18.53
CA GLN A 277 15.33 0.42 -18.88
C GLN A 277 13.92 0.99 -19.08
N ARG A 278 13.58 1.27 -20.34
CA ARG A 278 12.21 1.57 -20.77
C ARG A 278 11.34 0.31 -20.63
N ASN A 279 10.10 0.46 -20.18
CA ASN A 279 9.14 -0.65 -19.96
C ASN A 279 9.58 -1.66 -18.88
N SER A 280 10.26 -1.18 -17.83
CA SER A 280 10.57 -2.02 -16.67
C SER A 280 9.29 -2.45 -15.95
N ALA A 281 9.29 -3.63 -15.32
CA ALA A 281 8.14 -4.10 -14.56
C ALA A 281 7.69 -3.11 -13.47
N LEU A 282 8.61 -2.31 -12.92
CA LEU A 282 8.30 -1.25 -11.96
C LEU A 282 7.40 -0.15 -12.54
N GLN A 283 7.62 0.24 -13.81
CA GLN A 283 6.77 1.22 -14.50
C GLN A 283 5.42 0.62 -14.88
N LEU A 284 5.41 -0.60 -15.42
CA LEU A 284 4.19 -1.27 -15.86
C LEU A 284 3.26 -1.65 -14.70
N LEU A 285 3.85 -2.00 -13.54
CA LEU A 285 3.13 -2.32 -12.30
C LEU A 285 2.96 -1.10 -11.39
N HIS A 286 3.22 0.10 -11.88
CA HIS A 286 2.93 1.32 -11.14
C HIS A 286 1.42 1.42 -10.89
N PRO A 287 0.94 1.78 -9.68
CA PRO A 287 -0.49 1.78 -9.37
C PRO A 287 -1.38 2.56 -10.34
N HIS A 288 -0.91 3.74 -10.81
CA HIS A 288 -1.63 4.52 -11.82
C HIS A 288 -1.76 3.78 -13.16
N HIS A 289 -0.70 3.10 -13.59
CA HIS A 289 -0.74 2.35 -14.84
C HIS A 289 -1.60 1.08 -14.70
N ILE A 290 -1.60 0.43 -13.54
CA ILE A 290 -2.52 -0.69 -13.25
C ILE A 290 -3.99 -0.22 -13.38
N GLN A 291 -4.32 0.96 -12.86
CA GLN A 291 -5.63 1.55 -13.00
C GLN A 291 -5.98 1.83 -14.48
N GLU A 292 -5.08 2.46 -15.24
CA GLU A 292 -5.29 2.71 -16.67
C GLU A 292 -5.53 1.41 -17.46
N VAL A 293 -4.77 0.35 -17.16
CA VAL A 293 -4.95 -0.97 -17.77
C VAL A 293 -6.32 -1.57 -17.41
N ALA A 294 -6.73 -1.48 -16.14
CA ALA A 294 -8.03 -1.97 -15.69
C ALA A 294 -9.19 -1.24 -16.40
N GLU A 295 -9.12 0.08 -16.47
CA GLU A 295 -10.10 0.93 -17.14
C GLU A 295 -10.15 0.66 -18.65
N ALA A 296 -8.99 0.50 -19.30
CA ALA A 296 -8.90 0.13 -20.70
C ALA A 296 -9.58 -1.21 -20.98
N ILE A 297 -9.31 -2.25 -20.16
CA ILE A 297 -9.94 -3.57 -20.35
C ILE A 297 -11.46 -3.50 -20.15
N ALA A 298 -11.92 -2.76 -19.15
CA ALA A 298 -13.35 -2.58 -18.89
C ALA A 298 -14.05 -1.91 -20.08
N ALA A 299 -13.46 -0.83 -20.63
CA ALA A 299 -13.97 -0.13 -21.80
C ALA A 299 -14.00 -1.04 -23.04
N LEU A 300 -12.91 -1.76 -23.33
CA LEU A 300 -12.81 -2.65 -24.48
C LEU A 300 -13.81 -3.82 -24.41
N THR A 301 -14.01 -4.38 -23.22
CA THR A 301 -14.97 -5.47 -23.00
C THR A 301 -16.41 -4.99 -23.24
N HIS A 302 -16.72 -3.75 -22.84
CA HIS A 302 -18.03 -3.14 -23.09
C HIS A 302 -18.25 -2.88 -24.59
N SER A 303 -17.27 -2.24 -25.26
CA SER A 303 -17.35 -1.95 -26.71
C SER A 303 -17.47 -3.22 -27.55
N SER A 304 -16.73 -4.28 -27.20
CA SER A 304 -16.77 -5.55 -27.93
C SER A 304 -18.12 -6.26 -27.81
N ARG A 305 -18.82 -6.15 -26.66
CA ARG A 305 -20.18 -6.68 -26.49
C ARG A 305 -21.20 -5.93 -27.35
N ILE A 306 -21.04 -4.62 -27.49
CA ILE A 306 -21.90 -3.80 -28.35
C ILE A 306 -21.67 -4.17 -29.81
N LEU A 307 -20.41 -4.22 -30.27
CA LEU A 307 -20.07 -4.56 -31.65
C LEU A 307 -20.55 -5.97 -32.03
N ALA A 308 -20.41 -6.95 -31.13
CA ALA A 308 -20.94 -8.30 -31.34
C ALA A 308 -22.49 -8.37 -31.45
N SER A 309 -23.21 -7.34 -30.99
CA SER A 309 -24.67 -7.24 -31.13
C SER A 309 -25.12 -6.49 -32.39
N VAL A 310 -24.20 -5.82 -33.10
CA VAL A 310 -24.49 -4.93 -34.23
C VAL A 310 -23.94 -5.47 -35.57
N ASP A 311 -22.88 -6.30 -35.55
CA ASP A 311 -22.23 -6.77 -36.79
C ASP A 311 -22.99 -7.91 -37.50
N ASP A 312 -23.82 -7.53 -38.48
CA ASP A 312 -24.24 -8.32 -39.65
C ASP A 312 -23.55 -7.80 -40.94
N THR A 313 -22.59 -6.88 -40.81
CA THR A 313 -21.99 -6.13 -41.93
C THR A 313 -20.48 -5.94 -41.80
N GLY A 314 -19.71 -7.00 -42.04
CA GLY A 314 -18.43 -7.03 -42.80
C GLY A 314 -17.23 -6.14 -42.45
N SER A 315 -17.28 -5.16 -41.54
CA SER A 315 -16.11 -4.33 -41.15
C SER A 315 -15.80 -4.45 -39.66
N THR A 316 -14.95 -5.42 -39.31
CA THR A 316 -14.50 -5.66 -37.93
C THR A 316 -13.43 -4.65 -37.51
N SER A 317 -13.84 -3.46 -37.11
CA SER A 317 -12.94 -2.53 -36.42
C SER A 317 -12.62 -3.09 -35.02
N VAL A 318 -11.35 -3.41 -34.76
CA VAL A 318 -10.91 -3.89 -33.44
C VAL A 318 -10.70 -2.67 -32.54
N PRO A 319 -11.44 -2.52 -31.42
CA PRO A 319 -11.24 -1.39 -30.53
C PRO A 319 -9.87 -1.49 -29.84
N ILE A 320 -9.17 -0.36 -29.77
CA ILE A 320 -7.84 -0.23 -29.14
C ILE A 320 -7.89 0.92 -28.13
N CYS A 321 -7.40 0.68 -26.92
CA CYS A 321 -7.17 1.71 -25.91
C CYS A 321 -5.67 1.92 -25.70
N SER A 322 -5.25 3.15 -25.39
CA SER A 322 -3.84 3.49 -25.12
C SER A 322 -3.68 4.02 -23.69
N THR A 323 -2.63 3.59 -23.00
CA THR A 323 -2.24 4.06 -21.67
C THR A 323 -1.28 5.25 -21.75
N SER A 324 -1.03 5.94 -20.63
CA SER A 324 -0.09 7.07 -20.57
C SER A 324 1.37 6.68 -20.84
N LEU A 325 1.71 5.39 -20.66
CA LEU A 325 3.02 4.82 -21.03
C LEU A 325 3.11 4.45 -22.53
N GLY A 326 2.06 4.73 -23.30
CA GLY A 326 1.97 4.38 -24.72
C GLY A 326 1.67 2.90 -24.97
N ILE A 327 1.27 2.12 -23.96
CA ILE A 327 0.84 0.73 -24.14
C ILE A 327 -0.52 0.75 -24.82
N GLN A 328 -0.63 0.04 -25.93
CA GLN A 328 -1.89 -0.16 -26.63
C GLN A 328 -2.43 -1.55 -26.32
N ILE A 329 -3.71 -1.61 -25.99
CA ILE A 329 -4.41 -2.84 -25.62
C ILE A 329 -5.64 -2.97 -26.51
N SER A 330 -5.83 -4.15 -27.08
CA SER A 330 -7.12 -4.57 -27.64
C SER A 330 -7.64 -5.79 -26.89
N ALA A 331 -8.96 -5.96 -26.86
CA ALA A 331 -9.60 -7.13 -26.29
C ALA A 331 -10.72 -7.57 -27.23
N THR A 332 -10.70 -8.83 -27.65
CA THR A 332 -11.67 -9.40 -28.58
C THR A 332 -12.11 -10.78 -28.09
N PRO A 333 -13.42 -11.03 -27.92
CA PRO A 333 -13.92 -12.37 -27.70
C PRO A 333 -13.84 -13.16 -29.01
N ILE A 334 -13.25 -14.35 -28.97
CA ILE A 334 -13.16 -15.30 -30.08
C ILE A 334 -14.02 -16.51 -29.74
N GLN A 335 -14.98 -16.83 -30.60
CA GLN A 335 -15.82 -18.00 -30.42
C GLN A 335 -15.04 -19.26 -30.78
N HIS A 336 -14.71 -20.08 -29.79
CA HIS A 336 -14.06 -21.37 -29.96
C HIS A 336 -15.08 -22.51 -29.82
N ARG A 337 -14.78 -23.70 -30.38
CA ARG A 337 -15.70 -24.86 -30.40
C ARG A 337 -16.19 -25.32 -29.02
N THR A 338 -15.42 -25.01 -27.98
CA THR A 338 -15.60 -25.46 -26.59
C THR A 338 -15.93 -24.32 -25.62
N GLY A 339 -16.05 -23.07 -26.10
CA GLY A 339 -16.32 -21.89 -25.28
C GLY A 339 -15.88 -20.57 -25.93
N CYS A 340 -16.15 -19.45 -25.27
CA CYS A 340 -15.66 -18.14 -25.71
C CYS A 340 -14.26 -17.89 -25.14
N LEU A 341 -13.27 -17.72 -26.00
CA LEU A 341 -11.89 -17.38 -25.66
C LEU A 341 -11.72 -15.87 -25.65
N CYS A 342 -11.01 -15.31 -24.67
CA CYS A 342 -10.67 -13.89 -24.68
C CYS A 342 -9.28 -13.70 -25.28
N HIS A 343 -9.18 -12.95 -26.36
CA HIS A 343 -7.92 -12.59 -26.99
C HIS A 343 -7.59 -11.12 -26.73
N TYR A 344 -6.43 -10.89 -26.11
CA TYR A 344 -5.87 -9.57 -25.92
C TYR A 344 -4.63 -9.39 -26.81
N ALA A 345 -4.44 -8.20 -27.36
CA ALA A 345 -3.16 -7.84 -27.99
C ALA A 345 -2.54 -6.65 -27.28
N PHE A 346 -1.23 -6.72 -27.09
CA PHE A 346 -0.41 -5.69 -26.47
C PHE A 346 0.62 -5.18 -27.48
N SER A 347 0.70 -3.87 -27.64
CA SER A 347 1.80 -3.21 -28.36
C SER A 347 2.16 -1.91 -27.65
N ASN A 348 3.15 -1.18 -28.15
CA ASN A 348 3.50 0.13 -27.64
C ASN A 348 3.68 1.11 -28.80
N SER A 349 3.01 2.26 -28.74
CA SER A 349 2.99 3.25 -29.81
C SER A 349 4.24 4.15 -29.85
N ILE A 350 5.00 4.16 -28.77
CA ILE A 350 6.18 5.01 -28.58
C ILE A 350 7.48 4.23 -28.83
N SER A 351 7.50 2.93 -28.48
CA SER A 351 8.69 2.08 -28.56
C SER A 351 8.31 0.60 -28.75
N SER A 352 9.27 -0.27 -29.10
CA SER A 352 9.03 -1.71 -29.14
C SER A 352 8.77 -2.27 -27.74
N LEU A 353 7.68 -3.01 -27.56
CA LEU A 353 7.39 -3.74 -26.33
C LEU A 353 8.36 -4.92 -26.18
N THR A 354 8.98 -5.08 -25.01
CA THR A 354 9.87 -6.22 -24.75
C THR A 354 9.07 -7.45 -24.35
N ALA A 355 9.59 -8.66 -24.61
CA ALA A 355 8.93 -9.90 -24.19
C ALA A 355 8.68 -9.96 -22.66
N TYR A 356 9.60 -9.42 -21.87
CA TYR A 356 9.42 -9.30 -20.42
C TYR A 356 8.28 -8.33 -20.05
N GLY A 357 8.19 -7.18 -20.73
CA GLY A 357 7.10 -6.22 -20.54
C GLY A 357 5.74 -6.80 -20.95
N ALA A 358 5.68 -7.51 -22.08
CA ALA A 358 4.48 -8.22 -22.53
C ALA A 358 4.04 -9.30 -21.54
N LYS A 359 4.98 -10.08 -20.99
CA LYS A 359 4.68 -11.05 -19.92
C LYS A 359 4.15 -10.38 -18.66
N THR A 360 4.74 -9.25 -18.26
CA THR A 360 4.28 -8.48 -17.10
C THR A 360 2.84 -7.97 -17.29
N LEU A 361 2.51 -7.45 -18.47
CA LEU A 361 1.15 -7.04 -18.82
C LEU A 361 0.18 -8.23 -18.86
N ALA A 362 0.61 -9.35 -19.43
CA ALA A 362 -0.21 -10.55 -19.49
C ALA A 362 -0.56 -11.08 -18.10
N ASP A 363 0.43 -11.17 -17.21
CA ASP A 363 0.23 -11.56 -15.81
C ASP A 363 -0.72 -10.58 -15.10
N LEU A 364 -0.62 -9.27 -15.37
CA LEU A 364 -1.51 -8.26 -14.81
C LEU A 364 -2.95 -8.41 -15.32
N VAL A 365 -3.16 -8.52 -16.64
CA VAL A 365 -4.49 -8.72 -17.23
C VAL A 365 -5.16 -9.98 -16.68
N GLN A 366 -4.38 -11.06 -16.54
CA GLN A 366 -4.87 -12.30 -15.95
C GLN A 366 -5.28 -12.12 -14.48
N GLN A 367 -4.49 -11.38 -13.70
CA GLN A 367 -4.81 -11.10 -12.30
C GLN A 367 -6.05 -10.20 -12.14
N LEU A 368 -6.27 -9.25 -13.05
CA LEU A 368 -7.40 -8.34 -12.98
C LEU A 368 -8.73 -9.00 -13.35
N ASN A 369 -8.77 -9.84 -14.40
CA ASN A 369 -10.05 -10.31 -14.96
C ASN A 369 -10.19 -11.84 -15.12
N HIS A 370 -9.11 -12.61 -15.00
CA HIS A 370 -9.08 -14.02 -15.45
C HIS A 370 -8.31 -14.94 -14.49
N THR A 371 -8.48 -14.73 -13.19
CA THR A 371 -7.67 -15.37 -12.13
C THR A 371 -7.71 -16.91 -12.11
N SER A 372 -8.74 -17.54 -12.69
CA SER A 372 -8.91 -19.01 -12.72
C SER A 372 -8.71 -19.64 -14.12
N ASN A 373 -8.35 -18.83 -15.11
CA ASN A 373 -8.25 -19.26 -16.51
C ASN A 373 -6.80 -19.58 -16.88
N SER A 374 -6.59 -20.59 -17.73
CA SER A 374 -5.28 -20.82 -18.34
C SER A 374 -5.03 -19.74 -19.40
N ALA A 375 -3.80 -19.28 -19.50
CA ALA A 375 -3.41 -18.23 -20.44
C ALA A 375 -2.15 -18.63 -21.19
N GLU A 376 -2.05 -18.17 -22.43
CA GLU A 376 -0.89 -18.35 -23.30
C GLU A 376 -0.51 -17.03 -23.93
N LEU A 377 0.78 -16.68 -23.85
CA LEU A 377 1.34 -15.49 -24.46
C LEU A 377 2.12 -15.90 -25.71
N ILE A 378 1.72 -15.36 -26.85
CA ILE A 378 2.32 -15.61 -28.16
C ILE A 378 2.94 -14.32 -28.66
N GLU A 379 4.17 -14.40 -29.16
CA GLU A 379 4.82 -13.28 -29.82
C GLU A 379 4.31 -13.18 -31.27
N GLY A 380 3.76 -12.02 -31.60
CA GLY A 380 3.30 -11.68 -32.95
C GLY A 380 4.40 -11.00 -33.77
N GLN A 381 4.00 -10.41 -34.90
CA GLN A 381 4.91 -9.62 -35.73
C GLN A 381 5.03 -8.18 -35.22
N GLN A 382 6.16 -7.54 -35.50
CA GLN A 382 6.39 -6.10 -35.28
C GLN A 382 6.25 -5.64 -33.82
N GLY A 383 6.58 -6.50 -32.85
CA GLY A 383 6.55 -6.13 -31.43
C GLY A 383 5.16 -6.13 -30.80
N VAL A 384 4.19 -6.78 -31.45
CA VAL A 384 2.86 -7.07 -30.89
C VAL A 384 2.90 -8.42 -30.18
N PHE A 385 2.26 -8.51 -29.02
CA PHE A 385 2.13 -9.75 -28.24
C PHE A 385 0.66 -10.08 -28.03
N HIS A 386 0.32 -11.36 -28.15
CA HIS A 386 -1.05 -11.85 -28.09
C HIS A 386 -1.22 -12.71 -26.85
N LEU A 387 -2.18 -12.37 -26.01
CA LEU A 387 -2.57 -13.16 -24.85
C LEU A 387 -3.90 -13.84 -25.13
N LEU A 388 -3.89 -15.16 -25.16
CA LEU A 388 -5.06 -16.01 -25.29
C LEU A 388 -5.45 -16.51 -23.90
N VAL A 389 -6.67 -16.21 -23.48
CA VAL A 389 -7.19 -16.63 -22.18
C VAL A 389 -8.34 -17.61 -22.40
N TYR A 390 -8.13 -18.85 -21.95
CA TYR A 390 -9.07 -19.95 -22.12
C TYR A 390 -10.01 -20.05 -20.92
N PRO A 391 -11.32 -20.33 -21.14
CA PRO A 391 -12.24 -20.54 -20.04
C PRO A 391 -11.82 -21.74 -19.17
N ALA A 392 -12.10 -21.67 -17.88
CA ALA A 392 -11.80 -22.75 -16.93
C ALA A 392 -12.39 -24.09 -17.39
N GLY A 393 -11.56 -25.13 -17.48
CA GLY A 393 -11.94 -26.47 -17.94
C GLY A 393 -11.73 -26.76 -19.43
N CYS A 394 -11.17 -25.81 -20.20
CA CYS A 394 -10.70 -26.08 -21.56
C CYS A 394 -9.25 -26.56 -21.52
N ASP A 395 -9.02 -27.85 -21.80
CA ASP A 395 -7.66 -28.41 -21.95
C ASP A 395 -7.02 -27.96 -23.27
N ARG A 396 -5.69 -27.77 -23.22
CA ARG A 396 -4.86 -27.49 -24.39
C ARG A 396 -4.86 -28.73 -25.29
N ALA A 397 -5.46 -28.62 -26.47
CA ALA A 397 -5.38 -29.65 -27.50
C ALA A 397 -4.04 -29.61 -28.23
#